data_AF-A0A7L5DTU2-F1
#
_entry.id   AF-A0A7L5DTU2-F1
#
_cell.length_a   1.000
_cell.length_b   1.000
_cell.length_c   1.000
_cell.angle_alpha   90.00
_cell.angle_beta   90.00
_cell.angle_gamma   90.00
#
_symmetry.space_group_name_H-M   'P 1'
#
loop_
_entity.id
_entity.type
_entity.pdbx_description
1 polymer ?
#
loop_
_entity_poly.entity_id
_entity_poly.type
_entity_poly.pdbx_seq_one_letter_code
_entity_poly.pdbx_strand_id
1 'polypeptide(L)' 'MWTPTHFPAAMRSLNPTTRAKAIELANQLLVQGRIDKQQAVHDSVAEARRWAREASHVSDKAFSTAQHSAL' A
#
# COMPACT_ATOMS: atom_id res chain seq x y z
N MET A 1 -6.22 8.85 14.35
CA MET A 1 -5.95 7.86 13.29
C MET A 1 -6.58 8.33 12.00
N TRP A 2 -6.05 7.89 10.86
CA TRP A 2 -6.58 8.19 9.52
C TRP A 2 -7.62 7.16 9.08
N THR A 3 -8.54 7.58 8.21
CA THR A 3 -9.62 6.77 7.66
C THR A 3 -9.66 6.89 6.13
N PRO A 4 -10.40 6.02 5.42
CA PRO A 4 -10.54 6.12 3.97
C PRO A 4 -11.12 7.44 3.45
N THR A 5 -11.80 8.20 4.30
CA THR A 5 -12.39 9.52 3.99
C THR A 5 -11.65 10.69 4.62
N HIS A 6 -10.77 10.43 5.59
CA HIS A 6 -9.98 11.44 6.29
C HIS A 6 -8.52 11.00 6.40
N PHE A 7 -7.74 11.37 5.38
CA PHE A 7 -6.34 10.97 5.21
C PHE A 7 -5.47 12.14 4.72
N PRO A 8 -4.13 12.07 4.87
CA PRO A 8 -3.20 13.12 4.45
C PRO A 8 -3.17 13.33 2.94
N ALA A 9 -2.94 14.56 2.50
CA ALA A 9 -2.89 14.92 1.08
C ALA A 9 -1.88 14.07 0.27
N ALA A 10 -0.77 13.64 0.88
CA ALA A 10 0.23 12.77 0.25
C ALA A 10 -0.33 11.43 -0.26
N MET A 11 -1.41 10.92 0.36
CA MET A 11 -2.06 9.67 -0.05
C MET A 11 -3.09 9.86 -1.17
N ARG A 12 -3.42 11.11 -1.55
CA ARG A 12 -4.49 11.42 -2.51
C ARG A 12 -4.16 10.94 -3.93
N SER A 13 -2.88 10.87 -4.29
CA SER A 13 -2.40 10.38 -5.59
C SER A 13 -2.40 8.86 -5.73
N LEU A 14 -2.62 8.12 -4.65
CA LEU A 14 -2.67 6.66 -4.67
C LEU A 14 -4.02 6.18 -5.23
N ASN A 15 -4.04 5.03 -5.91
CA ASN A 15 -5.31 4.37 -6.23
C ASN A 15 -6.02 3.91 -4.92
N PRO A 16 -7.33 3.61 -4.94
CA PRO A 16 -8.09 3.28 -3.74
C PRO A 16 -7.48 2.15 -2.90
N THR A 17 -7.03 1.07 -3.54
CA THR A 17 -6.47 -0.11 -2.88
C THR A 17 -5.13 0.22 -2.21
N THR A 18 -4.21 0.86 -2.94
CA THR A 18 -2.91 1.29 -2.40
C THR A 18 -3.08 2.32 -1.30
N ARG A 19 -4.05 3.24 -1.41
CA ARG A 19 -4.37 4.20 -0.36
C ARG A 19 -4.86 3.51 0.91
N ALA A 20 -5.75 2.51 0.79
CA ALA A 20 -6.21 1.75 1.94
C ALA A 20 -5.05 1.08 2.67
N LYS A 21 -4.10 0.49 1.93
CA LYS A 21 -2.90 -0.11 2.51
C LYS A 21 -1.99 0.92 3.20
N ALA A 22 -1.81 2.09 2.59
CA ALA A 22 -1.06 3.18 3.21
C ALA A 22 -1.70 3.62 4.54
N ILE A 23 -3.03 3.79 4.58
CA ILE A 23 -3.76 4.17 5.80
C ILE A 23 -3.56 3.13 6.92
N GLU A 24 -3.66 1.85 6.60
CA GLU A 24 -3.43 0.74 7.54
C GLU A 24 -2.05 0.83 8.19
N LEU A 25 -1.00 0.90 7.36
CA LEU A 25 0.39 0.96 7.81
C LEU A 25 0.68 2.22 8.62
N ALA A 26 0.16 3.37 8.17
CA ALA A 26 0.37 4.64 8.84
C ALA A 26 -0.27 4.65 10.24
N ASN A 27 -1.47 4.06 10.37
CA ASN A 27 -2.11 3.91 11.67
C ASN A 27 -1.34 2.95 12.59
N GLN A 28 -0.82 1.83 12.07
CA GLN A 28 0.03 0.90 12.84
C GLN A 28 1.27 1.59 13.38
N LEU A 29 1.97 2.38 12.54
CA LEU A 29 3.14 3.15 12.95
C LEU A 29 2.82 4.17 14.05
N LEU A 30 1.67 4.85 13.96
CA LEU A 30 1.23 5.79 15.00
C LEU A 30 0.90 5.10 16.32
N VAL A 31 0.31 3.90 16.31
CA VAL A 31 0.05 3.11 17.53
C VAL A 31 1.33 2.77 18.26
N GLN A 32 2.40 2.45 17.51
CA GLN A 32 3.69 2.15 18.10
C GLN A 32 4.32 3.37 18.79
N GLY A 33 3.92 4.59 18.40
CA GLY A 33 4.28 5.83 19.10
C GLY A 33 5.76 6.23 19.02
N ARG A 34 6.55 5.56 18.16
CA ARG A 34 8.00 5.79 18.04
C ARG A 34 8.39 6.84 17.01
N ILE A 35 7.47 7.22 16.14
CA ILE A 35 7.70 8.16 15.05
C ILE A 35 6.58 9.20 14.98
N ASP A 36 6.88 10.36 14.42
CA ASP A 36 5.89 11.41 14.23
C ASP A 36 4.93 11.12 13.05
N LYS A 37 3.90 11.97 12.93
CA LYS A 37 2.89 11.84 11.87
C LYS A 37 3.48 11.99 10.47
N GLN A 38 4.45 12.88 10.28
CA GLN A 38 5.02 13.11 8.95
C GLN A 38 5.81 11.89 8.49
N GLN A 39 6.64 11.32 9.38
CA GLN A 39 7.40 10.11 9.13
C GLN A 39 6.46 8.92 8.88
N ALA A 40 5.41 8.76 9.68
CA ALA A 40 4.41 7.71 9.46
C ALA A 40 3.72 7.81 8.08
N VAL A 41 3.45 9.02 7.59
CA VAL A 41 2.90 9.23 6.23
C VAL A 41 3.90 8.85 5.16
N HIS A 42 5.15 9.29 5.30
CA HIS A 42 6.17 9.00 4.30
C HIS A 42 6.41 7.49 4.16
N ASP A 43 6.64 6.80 5.28
CA ASP A 43 7.02 5.39 5.28
C ASP A 43 5.87 4.50 4.82
N SER A 44 4.64 4.79 5.27
CA SER A 44 3.46 4.05 4.83
C SER A 44 3.17 4.18 3.33
N VAL A 45 3.41 5.36 2.74
CA VAL A 45 3.23 5.58 1.30
C VAL A 45 4.28 4.82 0.51
N ALA A 46 5.55 4.86 0.94
CA ALA A 46 6.64 4.14 0.29
C ALA A 46 6.38 2.63 0.30
N GLU A 47 5.98 2.09 1.46
CA GLU A 47 5.66 0.68 1.67
C GLU A 47 4.45 0.23 0.86
N ALA A 48 3.35 0.99 0.90
CA ALA A 48 2.15 0.66 0.13
C ALA A 48 2.40 0.64 -1.39
N ARG A 49 3.26 1.54 -1.89
CA ARG A 49 3.69 1.52 -3.30
C ARG A 49 4.51 0.29 -3.63
N ARG A 50 5.37 -0.18 -2.73
CA ARG A 50 6.14 -1.43 -2.92
C ARG A 50 5.19 -2.63 -3.00
N TRP A 51 4.29 -2.75 -2.03
CA TRP A 51 3.26 -3.78 -2.00
C TRP A 51 2.42 -3.82 -3.28
N ALA A 52 2.01 -2.67 -3.80
CA ALA A 52 1.22 -2.60 -5.02
C ALA A 52 1.98 -3.09 -6.28
N ARG A 53 3.29 -2.81 -6.37
CA ARG A 53 4.12 -3.33 -7.48
C ARG A 53 4.25 -4.84 -7.40
N GLU A 54 4.51 -5.38 -6.22
CA GLU A 54 4.62 -6.82 -6.00
C GLU A 54 3.31 -7.55 -6.35
N ALA A 55 2.15 -6.97 -5.97
CA ALA A 55 0.84 -7.52 -6.31
C ALA A 55 0.61 -7.58 -7.84
N SER A 56 1.02 -6.55 -8.59
CA SER A 56 0.94 -6.58 -10.06
C SER A 56 1.83 -7.68 -10.66
N HIS A 57 3.06 -7.84 -10.17
CA HIS A 57 3.97 -8.88 -10.66
C HIS A 57 3.47 -10.31 -10.36
N VAL A 58 2.78 -10.52 -9.23
CA VAL A 58 2.15 -11.81 -8.92
C VAL A 58 1.00 -12.09 -9.89
N SER A 59 0.21 -11.09 -10.25
CA SER A 59 -0.87 -11.22 -11.24
C SER A 59 -0.32 -11.60 -12.62
N ASP A 60 0.75 -10.95 -13.07
CA ASP A 60 1.37 -11.23 -14.38
C ASP A 60 1.98 -12.64 -14.43
N LYS A 61 2.65 -13.07 -13.36
CA LYS A 61 3.28 -14.40 -13.30
C LYS A 61 2.24 -15.52 -13.23
N ALA A 62 1.16 -15.35 -12.47
CA ALA A 62 0.08 -16.33 -12.38
C ALA A 62 -0.62 -16.55 -13.73
N PHE A 63 -0.80 -15.46 -14.51
CA PHE A 63 -1.36 -15.55 -15.86
C PHE A 63 -0.44 -16.29 -16.84
N SER A 64 0.87 -16.01 -16.78
CA SER A 64 1.88 -16.68 -17.63
C SER A 64 2.02 -18.18 -17.33
N THR A 65 1.96 -18.58 -16.05
CA THR A 65 1.98 -20.01 -15.66
C THR A 65 0.73 -20.74 -16.12
N ALA A 66 -0.46 -20.14 -15.99
CA ALA A 66 -1.72 -20.76 -16.44
C ALA A 66 -1.76 -21.01 -17.96
N GLN A 67 -1.12 -20.16 -18.77
CA GLN A 67 -1.04 -20.34 -20.22
C GLN A 67 -0.05 -21.45 -20.64
N HIS A 68 1.03 -21.67 -19.88
CA HIS A 68 2.03 -22.70 -20.20
C HIS A 68 1.60 -24.13 -19.81
N SER A 69 0.73 -24.30 -18.81
CA SER A 69 0.26 -25.63 -18.37
C SER A 69 -0.94 -26.18 -19.16
N ALA A 70 -1.41 -25.47 -20.18
CA ALA A 70 -2.57 -25.84 -20.99
C ALA A 70 -2.21 -26.58 -22.32
N LEU A 71 -1.00 -27.13 -22.43
CA LEU A 71 -0.51 -27.94 -23.55
C LEU A 71 0.00 -29.30 -23.05
#